data_AF-A0A2E1I6Y3-F1
#
_entry.id   AF-A0A2E1I6Y3-F1
#
_cell.length_a   1.000
_cell.length_b   1.000
_cell.length_c   1.000
_cell.angle_alpha   90.00
_cell.angle_beta   90.00
_cell.angle_gamma   90.00
#
_symmetry.space_group_name_H-M   'P 1'
#
loop_
_entity.id
_entity.type
_entity.pdbx_description
1 polymer ?
#
loop_
_entity_poly.entity_id
_entity_poly.type
_entity_poly.pdbx_seq_one_letter_code
_entity_poly.pdbx_strand_id
1 'polypeptide(L)' 'MKLRERGTDKVHVFTGERKQVPKPASAPAWLKGDTVWKANVSKVGIERL' A
#
# COMPACT_ATOMS: atom_id res chain seq x y z
N MET A 1 -8.25 2.84 4.02
CA MET A 1 -8.16 1.87 5.13
C MET A 1 -7.97 2.63 6.44
N LYS A 2 -8.63 2.18 7.51
CA LYS A 2 -8.50 2.76 8.86
C LYS A 2 -7.99 1.69 9.83
N LEU A 3 -6.95 2.00 10.59
CA LEU A 3 -6.34 1.12 11.58
C LEU A 3 -6.40 1.79 12.96
N ARG A 4 -7.10 1.16 13.91
CA ARG A 4 -7.28 1.71 15.26
C ARG A 4 -6.16 1.23 16.19
N GLU A 5 -5.56 2.17 16.91
CA GLU A 5 -4.66 1.86 18.01
C GLU A 5 -5.49 1.52 19.25
N ARG A 6 -5.38 0.28 19.75
CA ARG A 6 -6.19 -0.19 20.87
C ARG A 6 -5.69 0.44 22.17
N GLY A 7 -6.60 1.00 22.96
CA GLY A 7 -6.27 1.67 24.23
C GLY A 7 -5.99 3.17 24.10
N THR A 8 -6.03 3.71 22.88
CA THR A 8 -6.01 5.16 22.64
C THR A 8 -7.20 5.58 21.78
N ASP A 9 -7.39 6.90 21.65
CA ASP A 9 -8.39 7.54 20.81
C ASP A 9 -7.95 7.64 19.34
N LYS A 10 -6.81 7.05 18.96
CA LYS A 10 -6.19 7.26 17.65
C LYS A 10 -6.64 6.25 16.60
N VAL A 11 -7.00 6.75 15.42
CA VAL A 11 -7.30 5.97 14.22
C VAL A 11 -6.40 6.43 13.08
N HIS A 12 -5.49 5.56 12.64
CA HIS A 12 -4.58 5.84 11.53
C HIS A 12 -5.30 5.63 10.20
N VAL A 13 -5.34 6.67 9.37
CA VAL A 13 -6.00 6.64 8.07
C VAL A 13 -4.96 6.53 6.97
N PHE A 14 -5.15 5.54 6.10
CA PHE A 14 -4.30 5.28 4.93
C PHE A 14 -5.15 5.24 3.67
N THR A 15 -4.63 5.77 2.58
CA THR A 15 -5.13 5.53 1.22
C THR A 15 -4.22 4.53 0.54
N GLY A 16 -4.81 3.63 -0.23
CA GLY A 16 -4.08 2.60 -0.94
C GLY A 16 -4.65 2.44 -2.33
N GLU A 17 -3.76 2.32 -3.31
CA GLU A 17 -4.11 1.96 -4.68
C GLU A 17 -3.15 0.90 -5.20
N ARG A 18 -3.55 0.25 -6.28
CA ARG A 18 -2.70 -0.69 -6.99
C ARG A 18 -2.69 -0.33 -8.46
N LYS A 19 -1.50 -0.21 -9.03
CA LYS A 19 -1.30 0.11 -10.45
C LYS A 19 -0.47 -0.98 -11.10
N GLN A 20 -0.86 -1.40 -12.31
CA GLN A 20 0.01 -2.23 -13.12
C GLN A 20 1.14 -1.37 -13.66
N VAL A 21 2.36 -1.81 -13.44
CA VAL A 21 3.57 -1.15 -13.94
C VAL A 21 4.40 -2.17 -14.73
N PRO A 22 5.19 -1.73 -15.74
CA PRO A 22 6.10 -2.61 -16.45
C PRO A 22 7.05 -3.32 -15.49
N LYS A 23 7.36 -4.58 -15.80
CA LYS A 23 8.34 -5.35 -15.03
C LYS A 23 9.70 -4.63 -15.08
N PRO A 24 10.36 -4.40 -13.94
CA PRO A 24 11.70 -3.80 -13.94
C PRO A 24 12.72 -4.77 -14.54
N ALA A 25 13.78 -4.23 -15.14
CA ALA A 25 14.87 -5.04 -15.71
C ALA A 25 15.58 -5.92 -14.67
N SER A 26 15.55 -5.53 -13.40
CA SER A 26 16.10 -6.29 -12.26
C SER A 26 15.14 -7.34 -11.69
N ALA A 27 14.00 -7.59 -12.33
CA ALA A 27 13.02 -8.55 -11.82
C ALA A 27 13.59 -9.98 -11.82
N PRO A 28 13.25 -10.80 -10.79
CA PRO A 28 13.73 -12.16 -10.69
C PRO A 28 13.15 -13.05 -11.81
N ALA A 29 13.92 -14.07 -12.22
CA ALA A 29 13.59 -14.93 -13.35
C ALA A 29 12.27 -15.72 -13.19
N TRP A 30 11.84 -15.96 -11.95
CA TRP A 30 10.57 -16.64 -11.66
C TRP A 30 9.33 -15.75 -11.90
N LEU A 31 9.52 -14.42 -11.98
CA LEU A 31 8.43 -13.47 -12.22
C LEU A 31 8.13 -13.38 -13.73
N LYS A 32 7.13 -14.16 -14.13
CA LYS A 32 6.65 -14.26 -15.52
C LYS A 32 5.66 -13.12 -15.83
N GLY A 33 5.67 -12.63 -17.07
CA GLY A 33 4.80 -11.54 -17.56
C GLY A 33 5.51 -10.20 -17.71
N ASP A 34 4.85 -9.27 -18.42
CA ASP A 34 5.41 -7.96 -18.78
C ASP A 34 5.05 -6.85 -17.79
N THR A 35 4.01 -7.06 -16.98
CA THR A 35 3.55 -6.11 -15.98
C THR A 35 3.41 -6.75 -14.61
N VAL A 36 3.59 -5.93 -13.58
CA VAL A 36 3.46 -6.32 -12.18
C VAL A 36 2.51 -5.36 -11.48
N TRP A 37 1.70 -5.88 -10.57
CA TRP A 37 0.86 -5.02 -9.73
C TRP A 37 1.73 -4.40 -8.63
N LYS A 38 1.91 -3.08 -8.69
CA LYS A 38 2.56 -2.30 -7.63
C LYS A 38 1.50 -1.74 -6.69
N ALA A 39 1.61 -2.07 -5.41
CA ALA A 39 0.81 -1.46 -4.36
C ALA A 39 1.47 -0.15 -3.92
N ASN A 40 0.68 0.93 -3.87
CA ASN A 40 1.08 2.20 -3.27
C ASN A 40 0.15 2.45 -2.08
N VAL A 41 0.73 2.73 -0.91
CA VAL A 41 -0.02 3.07 0.30
C VAL A 41 0.56 4.34 0.88
N SER A 42 -0.32 5.31 1.14
CA SER A 42 0.04 6.62 1.67
C SER A 42 -0.69 6.84 2.99
N LYS A 43 0.03 7.39 3.97
CA LYS A 43 -0.57 7.80 5.25
C LYS A 43 -1.25 9.16 5.04
N VAL A 44 -2.54 9.22 5.35
CA VAL A 44 -3.33 10.46 5.25
C VAL A 44 -3.26 11.23 6.57
N GLY A 45 -3.34 10.53 7.70
CA GLY A 45 -3.33 11.19 9.00
C GLY A 45 -3.76 10.28 10.14
N ILE A 46 -4.07 10.91 11.28
CA ILE A 46 -4.63 10.27 12.47
C ILE A 46 -5.90 11.04 12.85
N GLU A 47 -7.03 10.32 12.88
CA GLU A 47 -8.29 10.81 13.44
C GLU A 47 -8.32 10.51 14.94
N ARG A 48 -8.95 11.38 15.73
CA ARG A 48 -9.20 11.17 17.17
C ARG A 48 -10.70 10.94 17.40
N LEU A 49 -11.02 9.98 18.27
CA LEU A 49 -12.38 9.59 18.67
C LEU A 49 -12.80 10.24 19.99
#